data_AF-A0A4V1FFY6-F1
#
_entry.id   AF-A0A4V1FFY6-F1
#
_cell.length_a   1.000
_cell.length_b   1.000
_cell.length_c   1.000
_cell.angle_alpha   90.00
_cell.angle_beta   90.00
_cell.angle_gamma   90.00
#
_symmetry.space_group_name_H-M   'P 1'
#
loop_
_entity.id
_entity.type
_entity.pdbx_description
1 polymer ?
#
loop_
_entity_poly.entity_id
_entity_poly.type
_entity_poly.pdbx_seq_one_letter_code
_entity_poly.pdbx_strand_id
1 'polypeptide(L)'
;MIPVVIVLLVSFIFSSIFKGTDKVDEGFKINYFKLSYRRKMIRTLITIPIISLAFFVIYFYTEASIGANILFGLFFLILFSVQLIYNFYMWKQYER
;
A
#
# COMPACT_ATOMS: atom_id res chain seq x y z
N MET A 1 -15.32 -10.57 -5.02
CA MET A 1 -14.58 -10.39 -6.30
C MET A 1 -14.88 -9.05 -6.96
N ILE A 2 -16.15 -8.67 -7.15
CA ILE A 2 -16.55 -7.38 -7.75
C ILE A 2 -15.86 -6.14 -7.11
N PRO A 3 -15.74 -6.01 -5.77
CA PRO A 3 -15.10 -4.84 -5.16
C PRO A 3 -13.61 -4.73 -5.48
N VAL A 4 -12.90 -5.86 -5.54
CA VAL A 4 -11.46 -5.90 -5.83
C VAL A 4 -11.20 -5.46 -7.27
N VAL A 5 -12.02 -5.92 -8.22
CA VAL A 5 -11.91 -5.54 -9.64
C VAL A 5 -12.10 -4.04 -9.82
N ILE A 6 -13.08 -3.44 -9.13
CA ILE A 6 -13.32 -1.99 -9.17
C ILE A 6 -12.10 -1.23 -8.63
N VAL A 7 -11.54 -1.65 -7.48
CA VAL A 7 -10.36 -1.01 -6.90
C VAL A 7 -9.15 -1.08 -7.84
N LEU A 8 -8.93 -2.22 -8.49
CA LEU A 8 -7.86 -2.38 -9.47
C LEU A 8 -8.05 -1.49 -10.70
N LEU A 9 -9.27 -1.41 -11.24
CA LEU A 9 -9.59 -0.56 -12.39
C LEU A 9 -9.39 0.93 -12.06
N VAL A 10 -9.91 1.40 -10.93
CA VAL A 10 -9.72 2.80 -10.50
C VAL A 10 -8.24 3.10 -10.27
N SER A 11 -7.51 2.17 -9.65
CA SER A 11 -6.06 2.32 -9.44
C SER A 11 -5.30 2.39 -10.75
N PHE A 12 -5.68 1.59 -11.75
CA PHE A 12 -5.08 1.61 -13.08
C PHE A 12 -5.36 2.93 -13.80
N ILE A 13 -6.61 3.41 -13.79
CA ILE A 13 -7.01 4.69 -14.40
C ILE A 13 -6.21 5.84 -13.77
N PHE A 14 -6.14 5.90 -12.44
CA PHE A 14 -5.37 6.94 -11.75
C PHE A 14 -3.86 6.82 -11.99
N SER A 15 -3.32 5.60 -12.09
CA SER A 15 -1.93 5.37 -12.46
C SER A 15 -1.61 5.99 -13.82
N SER A 16 -2.49 5.78 -14.80
CA SER A 16 -2.34 6.34 -16.15
C SER A 16 -2.49 7.86 -16.19
N ILE A 17 -3.47 8.43 -15.48
CA ILE A 17 -3.71 9.88 -15.47
C ILE A 17 -2.57 10.65 -14.77
N PHE A 18 -2.01 10.11 -13.69
CA PHE A 18 -0.98 10.78 -12.89
C PHE A 18 0.45 10.31 -13.22
N LYS A 19 0.61 9.57 -14.32
CA LYS A 19 1.92 9.23 -14.86
C LYS A 19 2.58 10.50 -15.39
N GLY A 20 3.83 10.74 -14.98
CA GLY A 20 4.60 11.92 -15.43
C GLY A 20 4.23 13.25 -14.75
N THR A 21 3.25 13.29 -13.84
CA THR A 21 2.99 14.51 -13.05
C THR A 21 4.01 14.65 -11.93
N ASP A 22 4.44 15.90 -11.67
CA ASP A 22 5.35 16.23 -10.59
C ASP A 22 4.88 15.68 -9.23
N LYS A 23 5.84 15.12 -8.49
CA LYS A 23 5.61 14.61 -7.15
C LYS A 23 5.66 15.75 -6.15
N VAL A 24 4.73 15.74 -5.20
CA VAL A 24 4.59 16.79 -4.20
C VAL A 24 5.08 16.29 -2.84
N ASP A 25 6.15 16.89 -2.33
CA ASP A 25 6.71 16.57 -1.00
C ASP A 25 6.31 17.55 0.12
N GLU A 26 5.51 18.57 -0.18
CA GLU A 26 5.01 19.56 0.79
C GLU A 26 3.47 19.65 0.84
N GLY A 27 2.92 20.05 1.99
CA GLY A 27 1.48 20.17 2.22
C GLY A 27 0.71 18.84 2.32
N PHE A 28 -0.59 18.94 2.65
CA PHE A 28 -1.49 17.79 2.78
C PHE A 28 -2.02 17.35 1.41
N LYS A 29 -1.71 16.12 1.01
CA LYS A 29 -2.20 15.51 -0.25
C LYS A 29 -2.80 14.13 0.03
N ILE A 30 -4.08 13.99 -0.33
CA ILE A 30 -4.80 12.72 -0.21
C ILE A 30 -4.43 11.78 -1.37
N ASN A 31 -4.34 12.30 -2.60
CA ASN A 31 -4.08 11.51 -3.81
C ASN A 31 -2.69 10.83 -3.77
N TYR A 32 -2.69 9.50 -3.64
CA TYR A 32 -1.49 8.69 -3.55
C TYR A 32 -0.55 8.83 -4.76
N PHE A 33 -1.09 8.98 -5.98
CA PHE A 33 -0.28 8.98 -7.20
C PHE A 33 0.62 10.21 -7.34
N LYS A 34 0.24 11.34 -6.71
CA LYS A 34 1.00 12.59 -6.70
C LYS A 34 1.99 12.71 -5.53
N LEU A 35 2.02 11.75 -4.61
CA LEU A 35 2.95 11.78 -3.49
C LEU A 35 4.38 11.45 -3.93
N SER A 36 5.35 12.10 -3.29
CA SER A 36 6.77 11.71 -3.31
C SER A 36 6.96 10.26 -2.87
N TYR A 37 8.00 9.61 -3.37
CA TYR A 37 8.33 8.24 -2.99
C TYR A 37 8.67 8.16 -1.49
N ARG A 38 9.29 9.20 -0.92
CA ARG A 38 9.50 9.33 0.52
C ARG A 38 8.20 9.25 1.32
N ARG A 39 7.20 10.06 0.97
CA ARG A 39 5.90 10.08 1.67
C ARG A 39 5.15 8.77 1.51
N LYS A 40 5.22 8.13 0.35
CA LYS A 40 4.65 6.80 0.12
C LYS A 40 5.29 5.76 1.04
N MET A 41 6.61 5.80 1.21
CA MET A 41 7.33 4.92 2.14
C MET A 41 6.89 5.15 3.59
N ILE A 42 6.86 6.40 4.06
CA ILE A 42 6.40 6.75 5.43
C ILE A 42 4.95 6.28 5.65
N ARG A 43 4.05 6.52 4.68
CA ARG A 43 2.66 6.06 4.77
C ARG A 43 2.59 4.54 4.81
N THR A 44 3.43 3.82 4.05
CA THR A 44 3.51 2.36 4.10
C THR A 44 3.87 1.89 5.51
N LEU A 45 4.89 2.49 6.13
CA LEU A 45 5.31 2.18 7.50
C LEU A 45 4.23 2.47 8.55
N ILE A 46 3.53 3.61 8.46
CA ILE A 46 2.42 3.96 9.37
C ILE A 46 1.22 3.03 9.16
N THR A 47 1.02 2.52 7.95
CA THR A 47 -0.11 1.63 7.63
C THR A 47 0.08 0.22 8.19
N ILE A 48 1.33 -0.22 8.42
CA ILE A 48 1.62 -1.53 9.02
C ILE A 48 0.87 -1.74 10.34
N PRO A 49 0.98 -0.88 11.37
CA PRO A 49 0.25 -1.09 12.63
C PRO A 49 -1.27 -1.13 12.45
N ILE A 50 -1.82 -0.34 11.52
CA ILE A 50 -3.26 -0.34 11.23
C ILE A 50 -3.69 -1.69 10.62
N ILE A 51 -2.94 -2.20 9.66
CA ILE A 51 -3.24 -3.50 9.03
C ILE A 51 -3.02 -4.64 10.02
N SER A 52 -1.98 -4.59 10.85
CA SER A 52 -1.77 -5.57 11.92
C SER A 52 -2.94 -5.62 12.91
N LEU A 53 -3.49 -4.46 13.29
CA LEU A 53 -4.67 -4.38 14.14
C LEU A 53 -5.91 -4.98 13.46
N ALA A 54 -6.13 -4.66 12.18
CA ALA A 54 -7.23 -5.25 11.40
C ALA A 54 -7.10 -6.78 11.30
N PHE A 55 -5.89 -7.29 11.10
CA PHE A 55 -5.59 -8.72 11.12
C PHE A 55 -5.90 -9.36 12.47
N PHE A 56 -5.52 -8.70 13.56
CA PHE A 56 -5.83 -9.16 14.91
C PHE A 56 -7.34 -9.28 15.11
N VAL A 57 -8.11 -8.26 14.73
CA VAL A 57 -9.58 -8.31 14.80
C VAL A 57 -10.13 -9.46 13.95
N ILE A 58 -9.70 -9.60 12.70
CA ILE A 58 -10.19 -10.69 11.84
C ILE A 58 -9.90 -12.06 12.46
N TYR A 59 -8.69 -12.26 13.01
CA TYR A 59 -8.31 -13.51 13.65
C TYR A 59 -9.21 -13.90 14.83
N PHE A 60 -9.64 -12.93 15.66
CA PHE A 60 -10.51 -13.20 16.81
C PHE A 60 -11.99 -13.34 16.46
N TYR A 61 -12.45 -12.64 15.42
CA TYR A 61 -13.87 -12.56 15.08
C TYR A 61 -14.27 -13.44 13.88
N THR A 62 -13.34 -14.15 13.26
CA THR A 62 -13.64 -15.08 12.16
C THR A 62 -13.12 -16.48 12.46
N GLU A 63 -13.90 -17.49 12.12
CA GLU A 63 -13.50 -18.90 12.20
C GLU A 63 -12.64 -19.34 11.00
N ALA A 64 -11.75 -18.45 10.54
CA ALA A 64 -10.84 -18.75 9.46
C ALA A 64 -9.85 -19.84 9.89
N SER A 65 -9.56 -20.80 9.01
CA SER A 65 -8.59 -21.84 9.30
C SER A 65 -7.20 -21.22 9.54
N ILE A 66 -6.40 -21.86 10.39
CA ILE A 66 -5.03 -21.42 10.68
C ILE A 66 -4.21 -21.29 9.39
N GLY A 67 -4.39 -22.23 8.45
CA GLY A 67 -3.73 -22.19 7.14
C GLY A 67 -4.13 -20.96 6.31
N ALA A 68 -5.41 -20.57 6.32
CA ALA A 68 -5.87 -19.36 5.64
C ALA A 68 -5.27 -18.09 6.28
N ASN A 69 -5.23 -18.02 7.62
CA ASN A 69 -4.64 -16.88 8.34
C ASN A 69 -3.14 -16.71 8.03
N ILE A 70 -2.37 -17.81 8.00
CA ILE A 70 -0.95 -17.79 7.63
C ILE A 70 -0.77 -17.33 6.19
N LEU A 71 -1.55 -17.87 5.25
CA LEU A 71 -1.47 -17.51 3.83
C LEU A 71 -1.75 -16.01 3.63
N PHE A 72 -2.80 -15.48 4.27
CA PHE A 72 -3.12 -14.06 4.23
C PHE A 72 -2.02 -13.20 4.86
N GLY A 73 -1.47 -13.60 6.01
CA GLY A 73 -0.36 -12.89 6.65
C GLY A 73 0.87 -12.81 5.75
N LEU A 74 1.27 -13.93 5.14
CA LEU A 74 2.39 -13.98 4.20
C LEU A 74 2.15 -13.12 2.95
N PHE A 75 0.93 -13.17 2.40
CA PHE A 75 0.56 -12.37 1.24
C PHE A 75 0.74 -10.86 1.52
N PHE A 76 0.22 -10.37 2.64
CA PHE A 76 0.38 -8.96 3.02
C PHE A 76 1.83 -8.60 3.34
N LEU A 77 2.58 -9.49 4.00
CA LEU A 77 3.99 -9.28 4.28
C LEU A 77 4.80 -9.08 2.99
N ILE A 78 4.60 -9.93 1.99
CA ILE A 78 5.26 -9.81 0.68
C ILE A 78 4.86 -8.49 0.00
N LEU A 79 3.57 -8.15 -0.03
CA LEU A 79 3.10 -6.90 -0.62
C LEU A 79 3.74 -5.66 0.04
N PHE A 80 3.78 -5.63 1.37
CA PHE A 80 4.40 -4.55 2.11
C PHE A 80 5.90 -4.46 1.86
N SER A 81 6.61 -5.59 1.85
CA SER A 81 8.04 -5.63 1.55
C SER A 81 8.34 -5.11 0.16
N VAL A 82 7.61 -5.57 -0.86
CA VAL A 82 7.76 -5.10 -2.25
C VAL A 82 7.48 -3.59 -2.34
N GLN A 83 6.40 -3.12 -1.71
CA GLN A 83 6.03 -1.71 -1.73
C GLN A 83 7.07 -0.84 -1.03
N LEU A 84 7.63 -1.30 0.09
CA LEU A 84 8.64 -0.58 0.84
C LEU A 84 9.96 -0.50 0.06
N ILE A 85 10.43 -1.62 -0.49
CA ILE A 85 11.65 -1.69 -1.31
C ILE A 85 11.52 -0.82 -2.55
N TYR A 86 10.40 -0.92 -3.28
CA TYR A 86 10.16 -0.10 -4.47
C TYR A 86 10.17 1.39 -4.16
N ASN A 87 9.43 1.83 -3.13
CA ASN A 87 9.40 3.25 -2.77
C ASN A 87 10.75 3.73 -2.25
N PHE A 88 11.51 2.90 -1.52
CA PHE A 88 12.87 3.24 -1.08
C PHE A 88 13.82 3.42 -2.27
N TYR A 89 13.82 2.48 -3.22
CA TYR A 89 14.65 2.55 -4.42
C TYR A 89 14.34 3.79 -5.25
N MET A 90 13.06 4.05 -5.51
CA MET A 90 12.63 5.22 -6.29
C MET A 90 12.92 6.54 -5.56
N TRP A 91 12.77 6.59 -4.22
CA TRP A 91 13.18 7.74 -3.43
C TRP A 91 14.68 8.01 -3.57
N LYS A 92 15.51 6.97 -3.47
CA LYS A 92 16.97 7.09 -3.61
C LYS A 92 17.43 7.46 -5.03
N GLN A 93 16.66 7.11 -6.06
CA GLN A 93 17.03 7.34 -7.45
C GLN A 93 16.59 8.72 -7.97
N TYR A 94 15.43 9.23 -7.51
CA TYR A 94 14.78 10.41 -8.09
C TYR A 94 14.66 11.60 -7.12
N GLU A 95 14.79 11.38 -5.81
CA GLU A 95 14.48 12.39 -4.79
C GLU A 95 15.62 12.58 -3.76
N ARG A 96 16.74 11.87 -3.88
CA ARG A 96 17.93 11.99 -3.02
C ARG A 96 19.20 11.79 -3.84
#